data_AF-A0A6I6H8M6-F1
#
_entry.id   AF-A0A6I6H8M6-F1
#
_cell.length_a   1.000
_cell.length_b   1.000
_cell.length_c   1.000
_cell.angle_alpha   90.00
_cell.angle_beta   90.00
_cell.angle_gamma   90.00
#
_symmetry.space_group_name_H-M   'P 1'
#
loop_
_entity.id
_entity.type
_entity.pdbx_description
1 polymer ?
#
loop_
_entity_poly.entity_id
_entity_poly.type
_entity_poly.pdbx_seq_one_letter_code
_entity_poly.pdbx_strand_id
1 'polypeptide(L)'
;MDKRWCTACGCAFLARAQAPHQRYCAEPQCQRERRRLWQQTKRRSDLDYLQNQVQALRAWSKRNSAYWSAYRESHPEYAARNRINQRIRNAKRSTAGIAKMGASNGTPFFDDKLYELRPLEGLGFAKMVVDCSDHGACSPAPLTAPNFGDCKERT
;
A
#
# COMPACT_ATOMS: atom_id res chain seq x y z
N MET A 1 -14.44 34.64 20.07
CA MET A 1 -14.21 33.23 19.68
C MET A 1 -15.57 32.61 19.45
N ASP A 2 -15.85 32.14 18.25
CA ASP A 2 -17.18 31.67 17.89
C ASP A 2 -17.33 30.17 18.18
N LYS A 3 -18.48 29.79 18.73
CA LYS A 3 -18.84 28.39 18.97
C LYS A 3 -19.29 27.76 17.66
N ARG A 4 -18.70 26.62 17.29
CA ARG A 4 -18.96 25.89 16.03
C ARG A 4 -19.09 24.40 16.28
N TRP A 5 -19.59 23.70 15.28
CA TRP A 5 -19.83 22.25 15.33
C TRP A 5 -18.77 21.51 14.50
N CYS A 6 -18.16 20.48 15.09
CA CYS A 6 -17.15 19.69 14.41
C CYS A 6 -17.77 18.81 13.33
N THR A 7 -17.24 18.85 12.10
CA THR A 7 -17.73 18.01 11.00
C THR A 7 -17.48 16.51 11.21
N ALA A 8 -16.51 16.12 12.05
CA ALA A 8 -16.19 14.72 12.31
C ALA A 8 -16.99 14.12 13.47
N CYS A 9 -16.96 14.73 14.65
CA CYS A 9 -17.63 14.19 15.85
C CYS A 9 -18.97 14.83 16.19
N GLY A 10 -19.36 15.92 15.51
CA GLY A 10 -20.60 16.63 15.83
C GLY A 10 -20.58 17.38 17.16
N CYS A 11 -19.49 17.38 17.92
CA CYS A 11 -19.40 18.14 19.17
C CYS A 11 -19.19 19.64 18.92
N ALA A 12 -19.73 20.48 19.79
CA ALA A 12 -19.46 21.90 19.79
C ALA A 12 -18.02 22.19 20.25
N PHE A 13 -17.34 23.14 19.61
CA PHE A 13 -16.00 23.58 19.97
C PHE A 13 -15.85 25.09 19.75
N LEU A 14 -14.86 25.70 20.41
CA LEU A 14 -14.50 27.09 20.21
C LEU A 14 -13.46 27.19 19.08
N ALA A 15 -13.80 27.88 18.00
CA ALA A 15 -12.87 28.11 16.91
C ALA A 15 -11.76 29.08 17.36
N ARG A 16 -10.51 28.77 16.99
CA ARG A 16 -9.38 29.66 17.26
C ARG A 16 -9.55 30.96 16.48
N ALA A 17 -9.25 32.10 17.10
CA ALA A 17 -9.34 33.41 16.45
C ALA A 17 -8.48 33.51 15.17
N GLN A 18 -7.32 32.85 15.16
CA GLN A 18 -6.41 32.77 14.00
C GLN A 18 -6.95 31.89 12.85
N ALA A 19 -7.97 31.07 13.12
CA ALA A 19 -8.53 30.12 12.15
C ALA A 19 -10.05 30.28 12.06
N PRO A 20 -10.55 31.41 11.52
CA PRO A 20 -11.98 31.69 11.42
C PRO A 20 -12.73 30.73 10.50
N HIS A 21 -12.05 29.86 9.74
CA HIS A 21 -12.67 28.81 8.92
C HIS A 21 -12.46 27.40 9.49
N GLN A 22 -12.11 27.28 10.78
CA GLN A 22 -11.95 25.98 11.42
C GLN A 22 -13.27 25.18 11.43
N ARG A 23 -13.23 23.97 10.87
CA ARG A 23 -14.38 23.03 10.76
C ARG A 23 -14.29 21.79 11.66
N TYR A 24 -13.11 21.53 12.22
CA TYR A 24 -12.82 20.35 13.04
C TYR A 24 -12.31 20.79 14.41
N CYS A 25 -12.79 20.15 15.48
CA CYS A 25 -12.29 20.37 16.83
C CYS A 25 -10.85 19.87 16.99
N ALA A 26 -10.17 20.26 18.07
CA ALA A 26 -8.76 19.92 18.31
C ALA A 26 -8.48 18.43 18.60
N GLU A 27 -9.53 17.62 18.77
CA GLU A 27 -9.43 16.20 19.08
C GLU A 27 -8.60 15.43 18.04
N PRO A 28 -7.55 14.68 18.44
CA PRO A 28 -6.68 13.94 17.53
C PRO A 28 -7.40 13.05 16.51
N GLN A 29 -8.53 12.43 16.88
CA GLN A 29 -9.32 11.63 15.95
C GLN A 29 -9.93 12.49 14.83
N CYS A 30 -10.55 13.62 15.18
CA CYS A 30 -11.15 14.55 14.22
C CYS A 30 -10.09 15.21 13.30
N GLN A 31 -8.91 15.49 13.87
CA GLN A 31 -7.78 16.04 13.11
C GLN A 31 -7.20 15.01 12.13
N ARG A 32 -7.16 13.72 12.49
CA ARG A 32 -6.79 12.63 11.59
C ARG A 32 -7.78 12.52 10.42
N GLU A 33 -9.08 12.57 10.70
CA GLU A 33 -10.10 12.49 9.65
C GLU A 33 -10.02 13.69 8.69
N ARG A 34 -9.80 14.91 9.21
CA ARG A 34 -9.54 16.08 8.36
C ARG A 34 -8.36 15.85 7.42
N ARG A 35 -7.21 15.39 7.94
CA ARG A 35 -6.01 15.14 7.13
C ARG A 35 -6.27 14.06 6.09
N ARG A 36 -6.98 12.99 6.45
CA ARG A 36 -7.37 11.90 5.55
C ARG A 36 -8.21 12.42 4.38
N LEU A 37 -9.25 13.20 4.66
CA LEU A 37 -10.12 13.77 3.63
C LEU A 37 -9.35 14.73 2.72
N TRP A 38 -8.51 15.60 3.29
CA TRP A 38 -7.65 16.48 2.51
C TRP A 38 -6.73 15.69 1.57
N GLN A 39 -6.07 14.64 2.07
CA GLN A 39 -5.20 13.77 1.25
C GLN A 39 -5.99 13.06 0.14
N GLN A 40 -7.20 12.59 0.44
CA GLN A 40 -8.06 11.91 -0.55
C GLN A 40 -8.50 12.88 -1.65
N THR A 41 -8.98 14.06 -1.29
CA THR A 41 -9.36 15.10 -2.24
C THR A 41 -8.17 15.51 -3.09
N LYS A 42 -7.01 15.76 -2.47
CA LYS A 42 -5.79 16.13 -3.19
C LYS A 42 -5.36 15.06 -4.18
N ARG A 43 -5.33 13.79 -3.78
CA ARG A 43 -5.04 12.68 -4.71
C ARG A 43 -6.05 12.58 -5.86
N ARG A 44 -7.31 13.00 -5.67
CA ARG A 44 -8.34 12.92 -6.72
C ARG A 44 -8.29 14.10 -7.68
N SER A 45 -8.01 15.30 -7.17
CA SER A 45 -8.12 16.54 -7.96
C SER A 45 -6.81 16.97 -8.61
N ASP A 46 -5.67 16.55 -8.06
CA ASP A 46 -4.35 17.13 -8.35
C ASP A 46 -3.44 16.05 -8.97
N LEU A 47 -3.32 16.07 -10.30
CA LEU A 47 -2.55 15.06 -11.06
C LEU A 47 -1.05 15.20 -10.79
N ASP A 48 -0.54 16.42 -10.65
CA ASP A 48 0.87 16.67 -10.37
C ASP A 48 1.24 16.14 -8.99
N TYR A 49 0.34 16.30 -8.00
CA TYR A 49 0.52 15.72 -6.67
C TYR A 49 0.61 14.18 -6.69
N LEU A 50 -0.15 13.51 -7.57
CA LEU A 50 -0.03 12.07 -7.76
C LEU A 50 1.30 11.68 -8.41
N GLN A 51 1.68 12.37 -9.49
CA GLN A 51 2.91 12.08 -10.21
C GLN A 51 4.14 12.29 -9.32
N ASN A 52 4.18 13.37 -8.55
CA ASN A 52 5.25 13.66 -7.60
C ASN A 52 5.39 12.56 -6.54
N GLN A 53 4.28 12.02 -6.02
CA GLN A 53 4.33 10.88 -5.10
C GLN A 53 4.92 9.64 -5.75
N VAL A 54 4.52 9.33 -6.99
CA VAL A 54 5.05 8.17 -7.73
C VAL A 54 6.56 8.34 -7.98
N GLN A 55 6.99 9.51 -8.43
CA GLN A 55 8.40 9.81 -8.68
C GLN A 55 9.24 9.74 -7.40
N ALA A 56 8.77 10.35 -6.31
CA ALA A 56 9.45 10.30 -5.01
C ALA A 56 9.59 8.86 -4.51
N LEU A 57 8.53 8.06 -4.63
CA LEU A 57 8.54 6.66 -4.23
C LEU A 57 9.49 5.82 -5.09
N ARG A 58 9.53 6.05 -6.40
CA ARG A 58 10.47 5.39 -7.32
C ARG A 58 11.92 5.75 -6.98
N ALA A 59 12.20 7.03 -6.79
CA ALA A 59 13.52 7.52 -6.42
C ALA A 59 13.98 6.93 -5.08
N TRP A 60 13.11 6.92 -4.08
CA TRP A 60 13.40 6.32 -2.78
C TRP A 60 13.65 4.82 -2.88
N SER A 61 12.81 4.09 -3.60
CA SER A 61 12.96 2.63 -3.79
C SER A 61 14.22 2.27 -4.55
N LYS A 62 14.63 3.09 -5.53
CA LYS A 62 15.88 2.89 -6.27
C LYS A 62 17.10 3.08 -5.37
N ARG A 63 17.05 4.08 -4.48
CA ARG A 63 18.13 4.35 -3.50
C ARG A 63 18.18 3.33 -2.37
N ASN A 64 17.03 2.74 -2.01
CA ASN A 64 16.87 1.88 -0.83
C ASN A 64 16.33 0.49 -1.20
N SER A 65 16.92 -0.16 -2.19
CA SER A 65 16.43 -1.45 -2.72
C SER A 65 16.43 -2.58 -1.67
N ALA A 66 17.44 -2.62 -0.81
CA ALA A 66 17.60 -3.63 0.24
C ALA A 66 16.81 -3.32 1.53
N TYR A 67 16.18 -2.16 1.64
CA TYR A 67 15.54 -1.73 2.89
C TYR A 67 14.47 -2.72 3.36
N TRP A 68 13.58 -3.16 2.47
CA TRP A 68 12.46 -4.02 2.86
C TRP A 68 12.88 -5.46 3.18
N SER A 69 13.95 -5.99 2.58
CA SER A 69 14.50 -7.29 2.98
C SER A 69 15.12 -7.19 4.37
N ALA A 70 16.01 -6.22 4.58
CA ALA A 70 16.66 -5.98 5.87
C ALA A 70 15.64 -5.69 7.00
N TYR A 71 14.58 -4.93 6.69
CA TYR A 71 13.51 -4.65 7.65
C TYR A 71 12.76 -5.91 8.07
N ARG A 72 12.46 -6.81 7.12
CA ARG A 72 11.76 -8.08 7.42
C ARG A 72 12.64 -9.08 8.16
N GLU A 73 13.93 -9.10 7.88
CA GLU A 73 14.92 -9.93 8.59
C GLU A 73 15.06 -9.47 10.04
N SER A 74 15.15 -8.16 10.28
CA SER A 74 15.24 -7.58 11.62
C SER A 74 13.92 -7.60 12.41
N HIS A 75 12.77 -7.71 11.73
CA HIS A 75 11.45 -7.73 12.37
C HIS A 75 10.62 -8.97 11.96
N PRO A 76 11.05 -10.19 12.35
CA PRO A 76 10.42 -11.43 11.92
C PRO A 76 8.97 -11.58 12.40
N GLU A 77 8.66 -11.10 13.61
CA GLU A 77 7.30 -11.10 14.18
C GLU A 77 6.34 -10.24 13.36
N TYR A 78 6.77 -9.03 12.98
CA TYR A 78 6.02 -8.14 12.10
C TYR A 78 5.76 -8.80 10.75
N ALA A 79 6.79 -9.42 10.15
CA ALA A 79 6.64 -10.12 8.88
C ALA A 79 5.65 -11.29 8.96
N ALA A 80 5.68 -12.06 10.06
CA ALA A 80 4.74 -13.15 10.30
C ALA A 80 3.29 -12.64 10.41
N ARG A 81 3.05 -11.61 11.23
CA ARG A 81 1.74 -10.96 11.38
C ARG A 81 1.21 -10.42 10.05
N ASN A 82 2.06 -9.75 9.28
CA ASN A 82 1.67 -9.22 7.97
C ASN A 82 1.28 -10.34 6.99
N ARG A 83 2.02 -11.47 6.98
CA ARG A 83 1.67 -12.65 6.18
C ARG A 83 0.29 -13.21 6.55
N ILE A 84 -0.03 -13.31 7.83
CA ILE A 84 -1.35 -13.77 8.30
C ILE A 84 -2.45 -12.81 7.85
N ASN A 85 -2.26 -11.51 8.08
CA ASN A 85 -3.22 -10.48 7.66
C ASN A 85 -3.43 -10.46 6.15
N GLN A 86 -2.39 -10.73 5.37
CA GLN A 86 -2.50 -10.85 3.92
C GLN A 86 -3.33 -12.07 3.52
N ARG A 87 -3.15 -13.22 4.16
CA ARG A 87 -4.00 -14.41 3.93
C ARG A 87 -5.46 -14.13 4.24
N ILE A 88 -5.75 -13.46 5.37
CA ILE A 88 -7.12 -13.09 5.75
C ILE A 88 -7.72 -12.15 4.70
N ARG A 89 -6.99 -11.13 4.25
CA ARG A 89 -7.46 -10.20 3.21
C ARG A 89 -7.71 -10.92 1.89
N ASN A 90 -6.84 -11.85 1.51
CA ASN A 90 -7.00 -12.62 0.28
C ASN A 90 -8.20 -13.56 0.35
N ALA A 91 -8.40 -14.25 1.47
CA ALA A 91 -9.57 -15.10 1.70
C ALA A 91 -10.87 -14.30 1.63
N LYS A 92 -10.90 -13.07 2.18
CA LYS A 92 -12.06 -12.16 2.05
C LYS A 92 -12.33 -11.70 0.62
N ARG A 93 -11.34 -11.77 -0.28
CA ARG A 93 -11.45 -11.39 -1.69
C ARG A 93 -11.64 -12.59 -2.62
N SER A 94 -11.73 -13.83 -2.13
CA SER A 94 -11.72 -15.02 -2.98
C SER A 94 -12.92 -15.15 -3.95
N THR A 95 -13.93 -14.28 -3.85
CA THR A 95 -15.00 -14.14 -4.86
C THR A 95 -14.65 -13.21 -6.02
N ALA A 96 -13.62 -12.38 -5.89
CA ALA A 96 -13.09 -11.51 -6.94
C ALA A 96 -11.59 -11.80 -7.08
N GLY A 97 -11.24 -12.66 -8.05
CA GLY A 97 -9.87 -13.12 -8.28
C GLY A 97 -8.84 -11.99 -8.19
N ILE A 98 -7.78 -12.21 -7.39
CA ILE A 98 -6.71 -11.22 -7.25
C ILE A 98 -5.84 -11.31 -8.50
N ALA A 99 -6.09 -10.42 -9.46
CA ALA A 99 -5.21 -10.25 -10.61
C ALA A 99 -3.86 -9.72 -10.14
N LYS A 100 -2.81 -10.53 -10.25
CA LYS A 100 -1.43 -10.05 -10.14
C LYS A 100 -1.09 -9.27 -11.40
N MET A 101 -1.27 -7.96 -11.35
CA MET A 101 -0.85 -7.04 -12.42
C MET A 101 0.69 -6.98 -12.44
N GLY A 102 1.35 -7.89 -13.18
CA GLY A 102 2.80 -7.81 -13.39
C GLY A 102 3.58 -9.12 -13.53
N ALA A 103 3.07 -10.13 -14.25
CA ALA A 103 3.89 -11.26 -14.69
C ALA A 103 3.53 -11.61 -16.14
N SER A 104 4.12 -10.91 -17.09
CA SER A 104 4.18 -11.32 -18.49
C SER A 104 5.65 -11.45 -18.85
N ASN A 105 6.26 -12.59 -18.50
CA ASN A 105 7.46 -13.04 -19.18
C ASN A 105 6.99 -14.02 -20.27
N GLY A 106 6.76 -13.48 -21.45
CA GLY A 106 6.27 -14.22 -22.61
C GLY A 106 4.81 -13.92 -22.91
N THR A 107 4.58 -13.25 -24.04
CA THR A 107 3.36 -13.48 -24.81
C THR A 107 3.26 -14.98 -25.06
N PRO A 108 2.20 -15.68 -24.60
CA PRO A 108 1.95 -17.01 -25.10
C PRO A 108 1.81 -16.86 -26.62
N PHE A 109 2.61 -17.62 -27.38
CA PHE A 109 2.37 -17.77 -28.81
C PHE A 109 1.01 -18.45 -28.94
N PHE A 110 -0.01 -17.65 -29.22
CA PHE A 110 -1.28 -18.14 -29.71
C PHE A 110 -1.13 -18.21 -31.21
N ASP A 111 -1.30 -19.40 -31.78
CA ASP A 111 -1.52 -19.49 -33.23
C ASP A 111 -2.79 -18.68 -33.56
N ASP A 112 -2.97 -18.22 -34.80
CA ASP A 112 -4.09 -17.36 -35.25
C ASP A 112 -5.49 -18.05 -35.21
N LYS A 113 -5.66 -19.03 -34.33
CA LYS A 113 -6.90 -19.76 -34.09
C LYS A 113 -7.79 -18.97 -33.13
N LEU A 114 -9.10 -19.14 -33.32
CA LEU A 114 -10.09 -18.61 -32.40
C LEU A 114 -10.09 -19.47 -31.12
N TYR A 115 -9.75 -18.88 -29.98
CA TYR A 115 -9.83 -19.54 -28.68
C TYR A 115 -11.03 -19.04 -27.90
N GLU A 116 -11.77 -19.96 -27.27
CA GLU A 116 -12.80 -19.63 -26.28
C GLU A 116 -12.18 -19.68 -24.88
N LEU A 117 -12.14 -18.54 -24.19
CA LEU A 117 -11.69 -18.47 -22.80
C LEU A 117 -12.85 -18.84 -21.87
N ARG A 118 -12.84 -20.07 -21.34
CA ARG A 118 -13.78 -20.48 -20.28
C ARG A 118 -13.19 -20.17 -18.89
N PRO A 119 -13.95 -19.51 -18.00
CA PRO A 119 -13.57 -19.36 -16.60
C PRO A 119 -13.45 -20.76 -15.96
N LEU A 120 -12.27 -21.08 -15.41
CA LEU A 120 -12.16 -22.23 -14.52
C LEU A 120 -12.77 -21.86 -13.17
N GLU A 121 -13.96 -22.36 -12.87
CA GLU A 121 -14.55 -22.22 -11.56
C GLU A 121 -13.75 -23.01 -10.51
N GLY A 122 -13.47 -22.40 -9.37
CA GLY A 122 -13.04 -23.13 -8.17
C GLY A 122 -11.58 -23.02 -7.74
N LEU A 123 -10.70 -22.34 -8.49
CA LEU A 123 -9.33 -22.06 -8.01
C LEU A 123 -9.17 -20.57 -7.73
N GLY A 124 -9.36 -20.19 -6.47
CA GLY A 124 -9.09 -18.84 -5.93
C GLY A 124 -7.63 -18.38 -6.02
N PHE A 125 -6.83 -19.04 -6.84
CA PHE A 125 -5.48 -18.69 -7.26
C PHE A 125 -5.15 -19.46 -8.55
N ALA A 126 -4.89 -18.76 -9.66
CA ALA A 126 -4.24 -19.37 -10.81
C ALA A 126 -2.73 -19.36 -10.55
N LYS A 127 -2.17 -20.51 -10.18
CA LYS A 127 -0.72 -20.71 -10.11
C LYS A 127 -0.32 -21.60 -11.29
N MET A 128 0.38 -21.04 -12.28
CA MET A 128 1.25 -21.86 -13.12
C MET A 128 2.54 -22.08 -12.33
N VAL A 129 2.85 -23.34 -12.05
CA VAL A 129 4.16 -23.73 -11.50
C VAL A 129 5.10 -23.84 -12.70
N VAL A 130 6.15 -23.02 -12.71
CA VAL A 130 7.33 -23.23 -13.54
C VAL A 130 8.41 -23.68 -12.59
N ASP A 131 8.85 -24.92 -12.74
CA ASP A 131 10.08 -25.41 -12.11
C ASP A 131 11.26 -24.77 -12.83
N CYS A 132 12.10 -24.05 -12.07
CA CYS A 132 13.45 -23.69 -12.49
C CYS A 132 14.41 -24.25 -11.46
N SER A 133 15.30 -25.13 -11.92
CA SER A 133 16.38 -25.75 -11.16
C SER A 133 17.44 -24.74 -10.69
N ASP A 134 18.16 -25.18 -9.66
CA ASP A 134 19.21 -24.57 -8.84
C ASP A 134 20.16 -23.52 -9.47
N HIS A 135 20.66 -22.59 -8.63
CA HIS A 135 22.07 -22.55 -8.21
C HIS A 135 22.39 -21.32 -7.33
N GLY A 136 23.15 -21.56 -6.24
CA GLY A 136 24.24 -20.66 -5.80
C GLY A 136 23.99 -19.77 -4.57
N ALA A 137 24.54 -20.17 -3.43
CA ALA A 137 24.56 -19.44 -2.15
C ALA A 137 25.70 -18.39 -2.06
N CYS A 138 25.55 -17.36 -1.21
CA CYS A 138 26.57 -16.96 -0.21
C CYS A 138 26.02 -15.95 0.83
N SER A 139 26.48 -16.10 2.08
CA SER A 139 26.08 -15.37 3.31
C SER A 139 26.97 -14.12 3.61
N PRO A 140 26.62 -13.28 4.62
CA PRO A 140 26.86 -11.82 4.61
C PRO A 140 27.86 -11.30 5.68
N ALA A 141 28.15 -9.99 5.66
CA ALA A 141 28.66 -9.23 6.81
C ALA A 141 28.24 -7.73 6.74
N PRO A 142 28.14 -7.03 7.90
CA PRO A 142 27.15 -5.98 8.15
C PRO A 142 27.74 -4.57 8.07
N LEU A 143 26.93 -3.51 8.01
CA LEU A 143 27.19 -2.26 8.75
C LEU A 143 25.91 -1.37 8.85
N THR A 144 25.47 -1.21 10.09
CA THR A 144 24.72 -0.13 10.76
C THR A 144 23.90 0.89 9.95
N ALA A 145 22.59 0.96 10.26
CA ALA A 145 21.64 1.97 9.77
C ALA A 145 21.37 3.07 10.82
N PRO A 146 21.18 4.34 10.43
CA PRO A 146 20.49 5.32 11.25
C PRO A 146 18.98 5.34 10.97
N ASN A 147 18.24 5.50 12.06
CA ASN A 147 16.79 5.62 12.17
C ASN A 147 16.22 6.82 11.41
N PHE A 148 15.27 6.61 10.47
CA PHE A 148 14.28 7.64 10.12
C PHE A 148 12.92 7.04 9.73
N GLY A 149 11.98 7.15 10.67
CA GLY A 149 10.65 7.75 10.50
C GLY A 149 9.78 7.28 9.33
N ASP A 150 8.92 6.31 9.64
CA ASP A 150 7.56 6.13 9.12
C ASP A 150 7.30 6.35 7.61
N CYS A 151 7.43 5.28 6.83
CA CYS A 151 6.51 5.00 5.74
C CYS A 151 6.15 3.51 5.75
N LYS A 152 5.15 3.15 6.56
CA LYS A 152 4.67 1.78 6.70
C LYS A 152 3.98 1.31 5.41
N GLU A 153 4.56 0.24 4.89
CA GLU A 153 4.00 -0.79 4.00
C GLU A 153 3.77 -0.49 2.52
N ARG A 154 4.47 -1.29 1.70
CA ARG A 154 3.88 -1.92 0.51
C ARG A 154 3.71 -3.41 0.84
N THR A 155 2.47 -3.87 0.82
CA THR A 155 2.11 -5.28 0.93
C THR A 155 2.57 -6.07 -0.29
#